data_AF-A0A6B2G7X3-F1
#
_entry.id   AF-A0A6B2G7X3-F1
#
_cell.length_a   1.000
_cell.length_b   1.000
_cell.length_c   1.000
_cell.angle_alpha   90.00
_cell.angle_beta   90.00
_cell.angle_gamma   90.00
#
_symmetry.space_group_name_H-M   'P 1'
#
loop_
_entity.id
_entity.type
_entity.pdbx_description
1 polymer ?
#
loop_
_entity_poly.entity_id
_entity_poly.type
_entity_poly.pdbx_seq_one_letter_code
_entity_poly.pdbx_strand_id
1 'polypeptide(L)'
;NSRGSKSTLSISMGLSLPTPITDKKNEEGNNDQLKYSVSSMQGWRNNMEDDHAVCLSFSEEHPDWSYFSVFDGHAGAAASLYCASFLLDKIRAKFSEISQ
;
A
#
# COMPACT_ATOMS: atom_id res chain seq x y z
N ASN A 1 50.49 -22.28 -11.32
CA ASN A 1 49.67 -22.93 -10.28
C ASN A 1 48.65 -21.96 -9.71
N SER A 2 47.40 -22.17 -10.11
CA SER A 2 46.11 -21.77 -9.51
C SER A 2 46.02 -20.46 -8.72
N ARG A 3 45.41 -19.45 -9.35
CA ARG A 3 44.71 -18.35 -8.66
C ARG A 3 43.52 -18.95 -7.90
N GLY A 4 43.57 -18.89 -6.57
CA GLY A 4 42.44 -19.22 -5.71
C GLY A 4 41.38 -18.13 -5.83
N SER A 5 40.38 -18.36 -6.69
CA SER A 5 39.14 -17.58 -6.69
C SER A 5 38.48 -17.76 -5.33
N LYS A 6 38.47 -16.72 -4.50
CA LYS A 6 37.64 -16.69 -3.30
C LYS A 6 36.19 -16.62 -3.78
N SER A 7 35.53 -17.77 -3.87
CA SER A 7 34.09 -17.84 -4.02
C SER A 7 33.48 -17.18 -2.79
N THR A 8 33.10 -15.91 -2.94
CA THR A 8 32.22 -15.27 -1.97
C THR A 8 30.88 -15.95 -2.13
N LEU A 9 30.64 -16.99 -1.32
CA LEU A 9 29.33 -17.56 -1.10
C LEU A 9 28.46 -16.41 -0.59
N SER A 10 27.67 -15.83 -1.49
CA SER A 10 26.56 -14.95 -1.14
C SER A 10 25.60 -15.81 -0.34
N ILE A 11 25.72 -15.74 0.98
CA ILE A 11 24.73 -16.30 1.90
C ILE A 11 23.41 -15.67 1.49
N SER A 12 22.48 -16.49 1.01
CA SER A 12 21.09 -16.09 0.78
C SER A 12 20.52 -15.74 2.16
N MET A 13 20.69 -14.48 2.57
CA MET A 13 20.12 -13.95 3.79
C MET A 13 18.59 -13.96 3.59
N GLY A 14 17.93 -14.88 4.28
CA GLY A 14 16.52 -15.18 4.06
C GLY A 14 15.62 -13.97 4.23
N LEU A 15 14.64 -13.84 3.32
CA LEU A 15 13.40 -13.02 3.35
C LEU A 15 13.48 -11.52 3.70
N SER A 16 14.59 -11.01 4.24
CA SER A 16 14.72 -9.66 4.80
C SER A 16 16.02 -8.99 4.37
N LEU A 17 15.97 -7.67 4.26
CA LEU A 17 17.10 -6.81 3.91
C LEU A 17 18.15 -6.77 5.03
N PRO A 18 19.42 -6.48 4.73
CA PRO A 18 20.48 -6.33 5.73
C PRO A 18 20.30 -5.08 6.61
N THR A 19 19.59 -4.06 6.11
CA THR A 19 19.22 -2.85 6.84
C THR A 19 17.80 -2.43 6.41
N PRO A 20 17.00 -1.80 7.29
CA PRO A 20 15.66 -1.40 6.93
C PRO A 20 15.68 -0.19 6.00
N ILE A 21 14.78 -0.16 5.02
CA ILE A 21 14.46 1.06 4.27
C ILE A 21 13.52 1.89 5.13
N THR A 22 14.05 3.00 5.65
CA THR A 22 13.35 3.87 6.60
C THR A 22 12.64 5.06 5.95
N ASP A 23 12.80 5.23 4.65
CA ASP A 23 12.13 6.28 3.87
C ASP A 23 10.62 6.19 4.06
N LYS A 24 10.01 7.33 4.34
CA LYS A 24 8.56 7.47 4.52
C LYS A 24 7.95 8.04 3.26
N LYS A 25 6.91 7.40 2.76
CA LYS A 25 6.00 8.01 1.80
C LYS A 25 4.84 8.56 2.59
N ASN A 26 4.74 9.88 2.63
CA ASN A 26 3.66 10.58 3.34
C ASN A 26 2.68 11.14 2.32
N GLU A 27 1.41 11.07 2.67
CA GLU A 27 0.31 11.74 1.98
C GLU A 27 -0.53 12.44 3.04
N GLU A 28 -1.05 13.61 2.73
CA GLU A 28 -1.93 14.35 3.62
C GLU A 28 -2.96 15.11 2.80
N GLY A 29 -4.08 15.43 3.45
CA GLY A 29 -5.12 16.21 2.82
C GLY A 29 -6.24 16.56 3.80
N ASN A 30 -7.21 17.31 3.31
CA ASN A 30 -8.35 17.76 4.10
C ASN A 30 -9.54 18.11 3.23
N ASN A 31 -10.72 18.09 3.83
CA ASN A 31 -11.92 18.76 3.34
C ASN A 31 -12.46 19.68 4.47
N ASP A 32 -13.67 20.21 4.31
CA ASP A 32 -14.28 21.10 5.30
C ASP A 32 -14.59 20.42 6.65
N GLN A 33 -14.61 19.08 6.69
CA GLN A 33 -15.05 18.31 7.86
C GLN A 33 -13.89 17.60 8.58
N LEU A 34 -12.85 17.18 7.86
CA LEU A 34 -11.75 16.40 8.41
C LEU A 34 -10.41 16.70 7.75
N LYS A 35 -9.34 16.34 8.46
CA LYS A 35 -7.96 16.31 7.97
C LYS A 35 -7.41 14.90 8.15
N TYR A 36 -6.58 14.45 7.21
CA TYR A 36 -5.95 13.14 7.29
C TYR A 36 -4.45 13.22 6.95
N SER A 37 -3.73 12.20 7.41
CA SER A 37 -2.36 11.94 6.99
C SER A 37 -2.13 10.43 6.97
N VAL A 38 -1.39 9.96 5.98
CA VAL A 38 -0.96 8.58 5.78
C VAL A 38 0.56 8.58 5.67
N SER A 39 1.20 7.57 6.27
CA SER A 39 2.64 7.34 6.14
C SER A 39 2.89 5.86 5.94
N SER A 40 3.68 5.51 4.92
CA SER A 40 4.08 4.12 4.66
C SER A 40 5.60 3.97 4.61
N MET A 41 6.09 2.78 4.99
CA MET A 41 7.50 2.44 5.09
C MET A 41 7.71 0.95 4.80
N GLN A 42 8.66 0.62 3.94
CA GLN A 42 8.99 -0.77 3.62
C GLN A 42 9.65 -1.52 4.79
N GLY A 43 10.53 -0.84 5.54
CA GLY A 43 11.24 -1.45 6.65
C GLY A 43 12.19 -2.55 6.18
N TRP A 44 12.13 -3.72 6.82
CA TRP A 44 13.07 -4.83 6.60
C TRP A 44 12.68 -5.76 5.45
N ARG A 45 11.49 -5.59 4.86
CA ARG A 45 11.01 -6.47 3.79
C ARG A 45 11.75 -6.20 2.48
N ASN A 46 11.90 -7.21 1.64
CA ASN A 46 12.53 -7.06 0.33
C ASN A 46 11.71 -6.19 -0.64
N ASN A 47 10.38 -6.30 -0.55
CA ASN A 47 9.44 -5.52 -1.34
C ASN A 47 8.43 -4.84 -0.41
N MET A 48 8.00 -3.64 -0.79
CA MET A 48 6.82 -3.01 -0.21
C MET A 48 5.58 -3.61 -0.88
N GLU A 49 4.79 -4.37 -0.12
CA GLU A 49 3.58 -5.02 -0.62
C GLU A 49 2.31 -4.30 -0.15
N ASP A 50 2.41 -3.38 0.81
CA ASP A 50 1.24 -2.61 1.27
C ASP A 50 0.91 -1.48 0.28
N ASP A 51 -0.38 -1.17 0.20
CA ASP A 51 -0.91 -0.01 -0.52
C ASP A 51 -2.06 0.63 0.27
N HIS A 52 -2.48 1.84 -0.08
CA HIS A 52 -3.56 2.56 0.59
C HIS A 52 -4.42 3.32 -0.41
N ALA A 53 -5.65 3.66 -0.02
CA ALA A 53 -6.50 4.55 -0.79
C ALA A 53 -7.22 5.54 0.13
N VAL A 54 -7.30 6.78 -0.34
CA VAL A 54 -8.00 7.88 0.35
C VAL A 54 -8.94 8.57 -0.62
N CYS A 55 -10.19 8.77 -0.19
CA CYS A 55 -11.17 9.55 -0.93
C CYS A 55 -12.00 10.38 0.06
N LEU A 56 -11.95 11.70 -0.09
CA LEU A 56 -12.61 12.64 0.84
C LEU A 56 -14.08 12.94 0.50
N SER A 57 -14.55 12.47 -0.66
CA SER A 57 -15.93 12.60 -1.12
C SER A 57 -16.36 11.29 -1.75
N PHE A 58 -17.21 10.53 -1.06
CA PHE A 58 -17.56 9.17 -1.45
C PHE A 58 -18.34 9.13 -2.76
N SER A 59 -19.34 9.99 -2.97
CA SER A 59 -20.01 10.14 -4.27
C SER A 59 -20.62 11.54 -4.40
N GLU A 60 -21.25 11.83 -5.54
CA GLU A 60 -22.02 13.09 -5.70
C GLU A 60 -23.24 13.13 -4.77
N GLU A 61 -23.87 11.98 -4.53
CA GLU A 61 -25.02 11.83 -3.64
C GLU A 61 -24.63 11.82 -2.15
N HIS A 62 -23.39 11.44 -1.84
CA HIS A 62 -22.83 11.36 -0.49
C HIS A 62 -21.48 12.09 -0.40
N PRO A 63 -21.45 13.42 -0.58
CA PRO A 63 -20.21 14.20 -0.58
C PRO A 63 -19.61 14.35 0.82
N ASP A 64 -20.40 14.12 1.87
CA ASP A 64 -20.01 14.17 3.28
C ASP A 64 -19.38 12.86 3.78
N TRP A 65 -19.44 11.79 2.99
CA TRP A 65 -18.83 10.51 3.33
C TRP A 65 -17.40 10.46 2.82
N SER A 66 -16.50 9.86 3.60
CA SER A 66 -15.10 9.66 3.22
C SER A 66 -14.71 8.19 3.32
N TYR A 67 -13.76 7.78 2.50
CA TYR A 67 -13.23 6.44 2.42
C TYR A 67 -11.72 6.44 2.66
N PHE A 68 -11.27 5.57 3.56
CA PHE A 68 -9.86 5.35 3.88
C PHE A 68 -9.63 3.85 3.97
N SER A 69 -8.56 3.36 3.37
CA SER A 69 -8.20 1.95 3.44
C SER A 69 -6.70 1.73 3.37
N VAL A 70 -6.26 0.65 4.02
CA VAL A 70 -4.88 0.14 4.00
C VAL A 70 -4.97 -1.34 3.64
N PHE A 71 -4.13 -1.77 2.71
CA PHE A 71 -4.10 -3.13 2.19
C PHE A 71 -2.73 -3.71 2.41
N ASP A 72 -2.62 -4.72 3.28
CA ASP A 72 -1.40 -5.51 3.51
C ASP A 72 -1.30 -6.60 2.43
N GLY A 73 -0.34 -6.45 1.52
CA GLY A 73 -0.09 -7.43 0.48
C GLY A 73 0.69 -8.63 1.01
N HIS A 74 0.34 -9.82 0.54
CA HIS A 74 1.08 -11.04 0.87
C HIS A 74 1.30 -11.89 -0.38
N ALA A 75 2.52 -12.40 -0.54
CA ALA A 75 2.99 -13.10 -1.74
C ALA A 75 2.96 -12.21 -3.00
N GLY A 76 3.27 -10.92 -2.81
CA GLY A 76 3.34 -9.90 -3.86
C GLY A 76 2.29 -8.80 -3.70
N ALA A 77 2.56 -7.65 -4.34
CA ALA A 77 1.74 -6.44 -4.21
C ALA A 77 0.50 -6.41 -5.13
N ALA A 78 0.26 -7.44 -5.95
CA ALA A 78 -0.77 -7.38 -6.99
C ALA A 78 -2.19 -7.22 -6.40
N ALA A 79 -2.48 -7.92 -5.30
CA ALA A 79 -3.79 -7.86 -4.66
C ALA A 79 -4.04 -6.52 -3.95
N SER A 80 -3.06 -6.04 -3.18
CA SER A 80 -3.15 -4.74 -2.49
C SER A 80 -3.28 -3.58 -3.47
N LEU A 81 -2.46 -3.57 -4.54
CA LEU A 81 -2.55 -2.58 -5.62
C LEU A 81 -3.91 -2.59 -6.31
N TYR A 82 -4.46 -3.78 -6.61
CA TYR A 82 -5.78 -3.91 -7.21
C TYR A 82 -6.87 -3.36 -6.27
N CYS A 83 -6.80 -3.69 -4.99
CA CYS A 83 -7.74 -3.19 -4.00
C CYS A 83 -7.67 -1.66 -3.85
N ALA A 84 -6.47 -1.09 -3.74
CA ALA A 84 -6.27 0.36 -3.66
C ALA A 84 -6.82 1.08 -4.89
N SER A 85 -6.69 0.48 -6.07
CA SER A 85 -7.12 1.09 -7.34
C SER A 85 -8.62 0.94 -7.61
N PHE A 86 -9.25 -0.18 -7.22
CA PHE A 86 -10.58 -0.55 -7.73
C PHE A 86 -11.62 -0.88 -6.65
N LEU A 87 -11.25 -1.14 -5.40
CA LEU A 87 -12.21 -1.60 -4.39
C LEU A 87 -13.27 -0.54 -4.10
N LEU A 88 -12.87 0.74 -4.03
CA LEU A 88 -13.82 1.84 -3.81
C LEU A 88 -14.90 1.89 -4.89
N ASP A 89 -14.53 1.73 -6.16
CA ASP A 89 -15.49 1.74 -7.27
C ASP A 89 -16.43 0.53 -7.22
N LYS A 90 -15.94 -0.64 -6.80
CA LYS A 90 -16.79 -1.81 -6.57
C LYS A 90 -17.77 -1.59 -5.42
N ILE A 91 -17.32 -0.97 -4.32
CA ILE A 91 -18.18 -0.62 -3.18
C ILE A 91 -19.25 0.38 -3.63
N ARG A 92 -18.90 1.44 -4.36
CA ARG A 92 -19.85 2.42 -4.90
C ARG A 92 -20.89 1.78 -5.81
N ALA A 93 -20.46 0.91 -6.73
CA ALA A 93 -21.37 0.20 -7.62
C ALA A 93 -22.37 -0.67 -6.83
N LYS A 94 -21.89 -1.39 -5.82
CA LYS A 94 -22.77 -2.19 -4.96
C LYS A 94 -23.68 -1.35 -4.07
N PHE A 95 -23.19 -0.23 -3.55
CA PHE A 95 -23.99 0.71 -2.79
C PHE A 95 -25.15 1.27 -3.62
N SER A 96 -24.88 1.62 -4.88
CA SER A 96 -25.92 2.08 -5.82
C SER A 96 -26.93 0.98 -6.17
N GLU A 97 -26.51 -0.29 -6.23
CA GLU A 97 -27.41 -1.43 -6.52
C GLU A 97 -28.39 -1.70 -5.38
N ILE A 98 -27.95 -1.60 -4.12
CA ILE A 98 -28.79 -1.89 -2.95
C ILE A 98 -29.67 -0.71 -2.51
N SER A 99 -29.36 0.50 -2.98
CA SER A 99 -30.11 1.72 -2.64
C SER A 99 -31.27 1.99 -3.60
N GLN A 100 -31.46 1.13 -4.62
CA GLN A 100 -32.61 1.10 -5.53
C GLN A 100 -33.69 0.14 -5.03
#